data_AF-A0A2P2C2M7-F1
#
_entry.id   AF-A0A2P2C2M7-F1
#
_cell.length_a   1.000
_cell.length_b   1.000
_cell.length_c   1.000
_cell.angle_alpha   90.00
_cell.angle_beta   90.00
_cell.angle_gamma   90.00
#
_symmetry.space_group_name_H-M   'P 1'
#
loop_
_entity.id
_entity.type
_entity.pdbx_description
1 polymer ?
#
loop_
_entity_poly.entity_id
_entity_poly.type
_entity_poly.pdbx_seq_one_letter_code
_entity_poly.pdbx_strand_id
1 'polypeptide(L)'
;MMVRPLMSDITWFRAPSGDDPGTLNACYNALDIHVIRGRADDHAVAVGGTTRSYAWLLTEVAACAGVLRAFGVDVGDRVVLGSLPAETGVVAVLAVARVGAVAAYDDSPGADGRVQVRSVDGAVVFTVDGEDLPWDVAMRAGRTDPAPTADVPGDAILSRHRDDELPVLAALGASDDHSLPVPDGARLVEVGGLRLWSFDAP
;
A
#
# COMPACT_ATOMS: atom_id res chain seq x y z
N MET A 1 10.14 -24.66 -8.99
CA MET A 1 8.89 -24.72 -9.78
C MET A 1 7.82 -24.02 -8.95
N MET A 2 7.61 -22.71 -9.18
CA MET A 2 6.65 -21.90 -8.42
C MET A 2 5.22 -22.27 -8.85
N VAL A 3 4.37 -22.58 -7.89
CA VAL A 3 2.95 -22.86 -8.09
C VAL A 3 2.24 -21.55 -8.43
N ARG A 4 1.43 -21.55 -9.51
CA ARG A 4 0.55 -20.44 -9.90
C ARG A 4 -0.37 -20.06 -8.73
N PRO A 5 -0.49 -18.78 -8.33
CA PRO A 5 -1.70 -18.34 -7.67
C PRO A 5 -2.80 -18.34 -8.73
N LEU A 6 -3.84 -19.13 -8.53
CA LEU A 6 -5.05 -19.04 -9.33
C LEU A 6 -5.87 -17.84 -8.80
N MET A 7 -6.80 -17.28 -9.59
CA MET A 7 -7.79 -16.31 -9.06
C MET A 7 -8.51 -16.81 -7.79
N SER A 8 -8.50 -18.14 -7.56
CA SER A 8 -9.02 -18.79 -6.37
C SER A 8 -8.24 -18.54 -5.08
N ASP A 9 -6.99 -18.06 -5.15
CA ASP A 9 -6.16 -17.79 -3.96
C ASP A 9 -6.34 -16.36 -3.43
N ILE A 10 -6.94 -15.49 -4.25
CA ILE A 10 -7.33 -14.13 -3.85
C ILE A 10 -8.58 -14.21 -2.99
N THR A 11 -8.52 -13.56 -1.83
CA THR A 11 -9.69 -13.35 -0.98
C THR A 11 -10.48 -12.15 -1.49
N TRP A 12 -11.59 -12.45 -2.16
CA TRP A 12 -12.58 -11.47 -2.62
C TRP A 12 -13.59 -11.17 -1.52
N PHE A 13 -13.96 -9.90 -1.38
CA PHE A 13 -15.14 -9.51 -0.59
C PHE A 13 -16.42 -9.80 -1.38
N ARG A 14 -16.36 -9.53 -2.68
CA ARG A 14 -17.37 -9.94 -3.66
C ARG A 14 -16.66 -10.44 -4.91
N ALA A 15 -16.92 -11.69 -5.29
CA ALA A 15 -16.30 -12.28 -6.47
C ALA A 15 -16.75 -11.57 -7.76
N PRO A 16 -15.88 -11.48 -8.78
CA PRO A 16 -16.23 -10.96 -10.10
C PRO A 16 -17.30 -11.82 -10.77
N SER A 17 -18.14 -11.21 -11.63
CA SER A 17 -19.19 -11.91 -12.37
C SER A 17 -19.51 -11.22 -13.69
N GLY A 18 -19.30 -11.91 -14.82
CA GLY A 18 -19.47 -11.30 -16.14
C GLY A 18 -18.54 -10.11 -16.31
N ASP A 19 -19.11 -8.94 -16.60
CA ASP A 19 -18.37 -7.67 -16.73
C ASP A 19 -18.14 -6.95 -15.39
N ASP A 20 -18.69 -7.46 -14.28
CA ASP A 20 -18.47 -6.88 -12.95
C ASP A 20 -17.10 -7.32 -12.41
N PRO A 21 -16.20 -6.37 -12.10
CA PRO A 21 -14.83 -6.68 -11.66
C PRO A 21 -14.76 -7.29 -10.25
N GLY A 22 -15.85 -7.33 -9.49
CA GLY A 22 -15.83 -7.76 -8.08
C GLY A 22 -15.17 -6.72 -7.17
N THR A 23 -15.13 -7.02 -5.87
CA THR A 23 -14.41 -6.20 -4.88
C THR A 23 -13.50 -7.03 -3.99
N LEU A 24 -12.34 -6.47 -3.66
CA LEU A 24 -11.34 -7.02 -2.76
C LEU A 24 -10.60 -5.88 -2.06
N ASN A 25 -9.59 -6.19 -1.26
CA ASN A 25 -8.59 -5.21 -0.84
C ASN A 25 -7.17 -5.82 -0.87
N ALA A 26 -6.22 -5.13 -1.50
CA ALA A 26 -4.85 -5.62 -1.63
C ALA A 26 -4.15 -5.74 -0.27
N CYS A 27 -4.31 -4.74 0.62
CA CYS A 27 -3.80 -4.80 1.99
C CYS A 27 -4.42 -5.94 2.79
N TYR A 28 -5.73 -6.19 2.63
CA TYR A 28 -6.38 -7.32 3.31
C TYR A 28 -5.76 -8.67 2.92
N ASN A 29 -5.53 -8.87 1.62
CA ASN A 29 -4.89 -10.08 1.09
C ASN A 29 -3.42 -10.20 1.53
N ALA A 30 -2.73 -9.06 1.66
CA ALA A 30 -1.34 -9.01 2.10
C ALA A 30 -1.15 -9.19 3.61
N LEU A 31 -2.10 -8.75 4.45
CA LEU A 31 -1.93 -8.66 5.90
C LEU A 31 -3.05 -9.34 6.69
N ASP A 32 -4.26 -8.77 6.65
CA ASP A 32 -5.36 -9.13 7.54
C ASP A 32 -5.67 -10.64 7.46
N ILE A 33 -5.69 -11.22 6.26
CA ILE A 33 -5.97 -12.64 6.06
C ILE A 33 -4.93 -13.55 6.74
N HIS A 34 -3.66 -13.14 6.80
CA HIS A 34 -2.61 -13.93 7.44
C HIS A 34 -2.74 -13.88 8.95
N VAL A 35 -3.05 -12.71 9.52
CA VAL A 35 -3.34 -12.56 10.96
C VAL A 35 -4.57 -13.40 11.34
N ILE A 36 -5.65 -13.30 10.58
CA ILE A 36 -6.89 -14.09 10.79
C ILE A 36 -6.60 -15.59 10.75
N ARG A 37 -5.67 -16.03 9.89
CA ARG A 37 -5.24 -17.43 9.77
C ARG A 37 -4.22 -17.86 10.84
N GLY A 38 -4.00 -17.04 11.87
CA GLY A 38 -3.13 -17.38 13.00
C GLY A 38 -1.64 -17.14 12.77
N ARG A 39 -1.27 -16.36 11.75
CA ARG A 39 0.13 -16.04 11.40
C ARG A 39 0.59 -14.69 11.94
N ALA A 40 -0.03 -14.22 13.02
CA ALA A 40 0.22 -12.90 13.60
C ALA A 40 1.71 -12.64 13.90
N ASP A 41 2.40 -13.66 14.42
CA ASP A 41 3.81 -13.59 14.82
C ASP A 41 4.80 -13.97 13.70
N ASP A 42 4.30 -14.50 12.58
CA ASP A 42 5.15 -14.83 11.43
C ASP A 42 5.75 -13.56 10.81
N HIS A 43 6.94 -13.70 10.23
CA HIS A 43 7.59 -12.64 9.47
C HIS A 43 6.76 -12.28 8.23
N ALA A 44 6.32 -11.02 8.14
CA ALA A 44 5.57 -10.48 7.01
C ALA A 44 6.48 -9.84 5.95
N VAL A 45 7.51 -9.12 6.39
CA VAL A 45 8.44 -8.40 5.52
C VAL A 45 9.81 -8.25 6.19
N ALA A 46 10.87 -8.27 5.37
CA ALA A 46 12.23 -7.95 5.78
C ALA A 46 12.77 -6.81 4.90
N VAL A 47 12.87 -5.60 5.46
CA VAL A 47 13.28 -4.37 4.77
C VAL A 47 14.16 -3.52 5.68
N GLY A 48 15.13 -2.81 5.11
CA GLY A 48 16.03 -1.94 5.89
C GLY A 48 16.80 -2.66 7.00
N GLY A 49 17.12 -3.95 6.83
CA GLY A 49 17.80 -4.77 7.83
C GLY A 49 16.93 -5.21 9.01
N THR A 50 15.64 -4.87 9.02
CA THR A 50 14.69 -5.24 10.08
C THR A 50 13.64 -6.19 9.53
N THR A 51 13.21 -7.14 10.36
CA THR A 51 12.10 -8.04 10.06
C THR A 51 10.90 -7.69 10.92
N ARG A 52 9.72 -7.59 10.31
CA ARG A 52 8.47 -7.23 10.98
C ARG A 52 7.44 -8.34 10.85
N SER A 53 6.69 -8.57 11.92
CA SER A 53 5.61 -9.56 11.93
C SER A 53 4.35 -9.03 11.27
N TYR A 54 3.42 -9.93 10.91
CA TYR A 54 2.11 -9.53 10.36
C TYR A 54 1.32 -8.65 11.33
N ALA A 55 1.31 -8.97 12.64
CA ALA A 55 0.60 -8.19 13.64
C ALA A 55 1.14 -6.77 13.78
N TRP A 56 2.48 -6.62 13.78
CA TRP A 56 3.11 -5.31 13.83
C TRP A 56 2.75 -4.51 12.59
N LEU A 57 2.92 -5.11 11.41
CA LEU A 57 2.70 -4.40 10.14
C LEU A 57 1.23 -4.02 9.96
N LEU A 58 0.29 -4.90 10.31
CA LEU A 58 -1.14 -4.61 10.30
C LEU A 58 -1.49 -3.43 11.22
N THR A 59 -0.89 -3.38 12.41
CA THR A 59 -1.14 -2.29 13.38
C THR A 59 -0.68 -0.94 12.83
N GLU A 60 0.55 -0.88 12.31
CA GLU A 60 1.11 0.37 11.77
C GLU A 60 0.38 0.79 10.49
N VAL A 61 0.06 -0.15 9.60
CA VAL A 61 -0.69 0.12 8.37
C VAL A 61 -2.10 0.61 8.67
N ALA A 62 -2.82 0.00 9.61
CA ALA A 62 -4.17 0.43 9.97
C ALA A 62 -4.16 1.83 10.62
N ALA A 63 -3.15 2.16 11.42
CA ALA A 63 -2.98 3.50 11.98
C ALA A 63 -2.67 4.54 10.89
N CYS A 64 -1.72 4.27 10.00
CA CYS A 64 -1.39 5.16 8.89
C CYS A 64 -2.60 5.37 7.96
N ALA A 65 -3.36 4.32 7.66
CA ALA A 65 -4.60 4.41 6.90
C ALA A 65 -5.68 5.26 7.61
N GLY A 66 -5.72 5.22 8.96
CA GLY A 66 -6.56 6.10 9.77
C GLY A 66 -6.20 7.58 9.58
N VAL A 67 -4.90 7.90 9.48
CA VAL A 67 -4.42 9.25 9.15
C VAL A 67 -4.90 9.69 7.76
N LEU A 68 -4.70 8.85 6.75
CA LEU A 68 -5.14 9.15 5.37
C LEU A 68 -6.65 9.42 5.31
N ARG A 69 -7.45 8.58 5.97
CA ARG A 69 -8.90 8.77 6.06
C ARG A 69 -9.27 10.06 6.80
N ALA A 70 -8.55 10.41 7.88
CA ALA A 70 -8.77 11.66 8.61
C ALA A 70 -8.49 12.90 7.76
N PHE A 71 -7.59 12.80 6.78
CA PHE A 71 -7.36 13.82 5.75
C PHE A 71 -8.28 13.69 4.53
N GLY A 72 -9.32 12.84 4.61
CA GLY A 72 -10.36 12.72 3.59
C GLY A 72 -9.93 11.95 2.35
N VAL A 73 -8.93 11.07 2.44
CA VAL A 73 -8.57 10.15 1.35
C VAL A 73 -9.64 9.06 1.22
N ASP A 74 -10.20 8.97 0.02
CA ASP A 74 -11.20 7.99 -0.39
C ASP A 74 -10.68 7.05 -1.50
N VAL A 75 -11.47 6.03 -1.83
CA VAL A 75 -11.15 5.06 -2.87
C VAL A 75 -10.91 5.76 -4.21
N GLY A 76 -9.79 5.46 -4.85
CA GLY A 76 -9.38 6.04 -6.14
C GLY A 76 -8.65 7.38 -6.05
N ASP A 77 -8.61 8.04 -4.88
CA ASP A 77 -7.80 9.24 -4.70
C ASP A 77 -6.31 8.93 -4.86
N ARG A 78 -5.54 9.97 -5.21
CA ARG A 78 -4.07 9.86 -5.31
C ARG A 78 -3.43 10.30 -4.00
N VAL A 79 -2.60 9.42 -3.44
CA VAL A 79 -1.68 9.75 -2.35
C VAL A 79 -0.28 9.74 -2.94
N VAL A 80 0.38 10.90 -2.93
CA VAL A 80 1.74 11.04 -3.46
C VAL A 80 2.72 10.49 -2.45
N LEU A 81 3.60 9.62 -2.89
CA LEU A 81 4.70 9.08 -2.10
C LEU A 81 6.01 9.57 -2.71
N GLY A 82 6.77 10.33 -1.93
CA GLY A 82 8.15 10.65 -2.29
C GLY A 82 9.09 9.49 -1.98
N SER A 83 10.38 9.77 -2.04
CA SER A 83 11.43 8.89 -1.59
C SER A 83 11.39 8.76 -0.06
N LEU A 84 11.09 7.55 0.41
CA LEU A 84 10.89 7.23 1.82
C LEU A 84 11.89 6.15 2.29
N PRO A 85 12.23 6.10 3.58
CA PRO A 85 12.90 4.95 4.16
C PRO A 85 12.10 3.66 3.90
N ALA A 86 12.79 2.56 3.60
CA ALA A 86 12.16 1.32 3.13
C ALA A 86 10.97 0.84 3.97
N GLU A 87 11.13 0.81 5.31
CA GLU A 87 10.06 0.39 6.23
C GLU A 87 8.85 1.33 6.18
N THR A 88 9.09 2.64 6.20
CA THR A 88 8.04 3.68 6.08
C THR A 88 7.33 3.58 4.74
N GLY A 89 8.06 3.37 3.65
CA GLY A 89 7.50 3.19 2.31
C GLY A 89 6.53 2.02 2.25
N VAL A 90 6.90 0.85 2.82
CA VAL A 90 6.00 -0.31 2.90
C VAL A 90 4.73 0.01 3.68
N VAL A 91 4.85 0.67 4.84
CA VAL A 91 3.69 1.07 5.66
C VAL A 91 2.80 2.04 4.89
N ALA A 92 3.37 3.06 4.24
CA ALA A 92 2.63 4.07 3.49
C ALA A 92 1.87 3.46 2.31
N VAL A 93 2.52 2.63 1.49
CA VAL A 93 1.88 2.00 0.32
C VAL A 93 0.75 1.06 0.75
N LEU A 94 0.97 0.25 1.77
CA LEU A 94 -0.07 -0.65 2.29
C LEU A 94 -1.23 0.12 2.93
N ALA A 95 -0.97 1.28 3.56
CA ALA A 95 -2.01 2.14 4.11
C ALA A 95 -2.86 2.79 3.01
N VAL A 96 -2.22 3.26 1.93
CA VAL A 96 -2.89 3.77 0.73
C VAL A 96 -3.77 2.66 0.11
N ALA A 97 -3.23 1.45 -0.03
CA ALA A 97 -3.97 0.29 -0.51
C ALA A 97 -5.15 -0.10 0.41
N ARG A 98 -4.99 0.05 1.73
CA ARG A 98 -6.02 -0.25 2.73
C ARG A 98 -7.25 0.65 2.57
N VAL A 99 -7.04 1.94 2.32
CA VAL A 99 -8.15 2.90 2.06
C VAL A 99 -8.62 2.86 0.59
N GLY A 100 -7.99 2.07 -0.27
CA GLY A 100 -8.35 1.92 -1.68
C GLY A 100 -7.90 3.08 -2.57
N ALA A 101 -7.00 3.91 -2.09
CA ALA A 101 -6.38 4.97 -2.86
C ALA A 101 -5.22 4.43 -3.73
N VAL A 102 -4.70 5.28 -4.61
CA VAL A 102 -3.61 4.98 -5.53
C VAL A 102 -2.31 5.59 -4.99
N ALA A 103 -1.30 4.75 -4.81
CA ALA A 103 0.05 5.19 -4.43
C ALA A 103 0.77 5.78 -5.65
N ALA A 104 0.88 7.10 -5.72
CA ALA A 104 1.54 7.80 -6.82
C ALA A 104 2.97 8.17 -6.43
N TYR A 105 3.97 7.52 -7.01
CA TYR A 105 5.38 7.81 -6.71
C TYR A 105 5.86 9.02 -7.51
N ASP A 106 6.08 10.15 -6.85
CA ASP A 106 6.52 11.41 -7.46
C ASP A 106 7.23 12.29 -6.42
N ASP A 107 8.52 12.58 -6.67
CA ASP A 107 9.35 13.47 -5.83
C ASP A 107 9.36 14.93 -6.34
N SER A 108 8.63 15.22 -7.42
CA SER A 108 8.63 16.55 -8.02
C SER A 108 7.95 17.56 -7.09
N PRO A 109 8.52 18.77 -6.92
CA PRO A 109 7.84 19.84 -6.21
C PRO A 109 6.47 20.13 -6.83
N GLY A 110 5.41 20.09 -6.03
CA GLY A 110 4.05 20.36 -6.49
C GLY A 110 3.35 19.17 -7.17
N ALA A 111 3.83 17.94 -6.97
CA ALA A 111 3.11 16.73 -7.37
C ALA A 111 1.66 16.76 -6.88
N ASP A 112 0.72 16.47 -7.77
CA ASP A 112 -0.71 16.57 -7.51
C ASP A 112 -1.25 15.32 -6.81
N GLY A 113 -1.83 15.51 -5.64
CA GLY A 113 -2.46 14.47 -4.84
C GLY A 113 -3.11 15.04 -3.60
N ARG A 114 -4.05 14.28 -3.03
CA ARG A 114 -4.81 14.73 -1.85
C ARG A 114 -3.92 14.86 -0.61
N VAL A 115 -3.01 13.91 -0.46
CA VAL A 115 -2.03 13.85 0.62
C VAL A 115 -0.69 13.47 0.01
N GLN A 116 0.38 14.08 0.50
CA GLN A 116 1.75 13.65 0.17
C GLN A 116 2.42 13.06 1.41
N VAL A 117 3.17 11.98 1.25
CA VAL A 117 4.05 11.43 2.28
C VAL A 117 5.48 11.52 1.75
N ARG A 118 6.30 12.37 2.37
CA ARG A 118 7.62 12.72 1.83
C ARG A 118 8.64 12.95 2.93
N SER A 119 9.91 12.94 2.54
CA SER A 119 11.04 13.29 3.41
C SER A 119 11.35 14.79 3.30
N VAL A 120 11.41 15.49 4.42
CA VAL A 120 11.76 16.91 4.54
C VAL A 120 12.85 17.05 5.60
N ASP A 121 14.01 17.55 5.22
CA ASP A 121 15.17 17.74 6.11
C ASP A 121 15.53 16.51 6.98
N GLY A 122 15.36 15.30 6.41
CA GLY A 122 15.63 14.03 7.09
C GLY A 122 14.51 13.50 7.98
N ALA A 123 13.37 14.20 8.07
CA ALA A 123 12.16 13.73 8.75
C ALA A 123 11.08 13.34 7.74
N VAL A 124 10.24 12.36 8.08
CA VAL A 124 9.06 12.01 7.27
C VAL A 124 7.86 12.83 7.74
N VAL A 125 7.11 13.40 6.79
CA VAL A 125 5.91 14.20 7.05
C VAL A 125 4.76 13.76 6.14
N PHE A 126 3.54 13.96 6.62
CA PHE A 126 2.35 14.05 5.79
C PHE A 126 2.15 15.53 5.43
N THR A 127 2.06 15.84 4.14
CA THR A 127 1.75 17.18 3.65
C THR A 127 0.33 17.22 3.10
N VAL A 128 -0.47 18.15 3.62
CA VAL A 128 -1.85 18.38 3.19
C VAL A 128 -2.06 19.88 3.07
N ASP A 129 -2.52 20.35 1.91
CA ASP A 129 -2.75 21.79 1.64
C ASP A 129 -1.55 22.70 1.97
N GLY A 130 -0.33 22.17 1.83
CA GLY A 130 0.92 22.90 2.10
C GLY A 130 1.38 22.90 3.56
N GLU A 131 0.62 22.26 4.46
CA GLU A 131 0.97 22.11 5.87
C GLU A 131 1.59 20.73 6.13
N ASP A 132 2.70 20.71 6.88
CA ASP A 132 3.43 19.49 7.21
C ASP A 132 3.08 18.99 8.63
N LEU A 133 2.62 17.74 8.70
CA LEU A 133 2.41 17.00 9.94
C LEU A 133 3.50 15.93 10.11
N PRO A 134 4.33 15.98 11.17
CA PRO A 134 5.35 14.97 11.41
C PRO A 134 4.77 13.54 11.52
N TRP A 135 5.46 12.57 10.93
CA TRP A 135 5.03 11.17 10.89
C TRP A 135 4.69 10.60 12.26
N ASP A 136 5.51 10.83 13.28
CA ASP A 136 5.28 10.29 14.63
C ASP A 136 4.00 10.85 15.28
N VAL A 137 3.72 12.14 15.07
CA VAL A 137 2.50 12.82 15.51
C VAL A 137 1.29 12.26 14.77
N ALA A 138 1.37 12.17 13.44
CA ALA A 138 0.32 11.60 12.61
C ALA A 138 -0.02 10.17 13.03
N MET A 139 1.00 9.31 13.16
CA MET A 139 0.83 7.92 13.57
C MET A 139 0.27 7.78 14.98
N ARG A 140 0.57 8.70 15.91
CA ARG A 140 -0.06 8.70 17.24
C ARG A 140 -1.56 8.98 17.13
N ALA A 141 -1.97 9.94 16.29
CA ALA A 141 -3.38 10.21 16.04
C ALA A 141 -4.07 9.02 15.34
N GLY A 142 -3.46 8.48 14.28
CA GLY A 142 -4.00 7.34 13.54
C GLY A 142 -4.25 6.08 14.39
N ARG A 143 -3.43 5.83 15.43
CA ARG A 143 -3.65 4.73 16.38
C ARG A 143 -4.92 4.87 17.22
N THR A 144 -5.49 6.07 17.31
CA THR A 144 -6.75 6.30 18.06
C THR A 144 -7.99 5.92 17.25
N ASP A 145 -7.89 5.91 15.92
CA ASP A 145 -8.97 5.56 14.99
C ASP A 145 -8.41 4.85 13.75
N PRO A 146 -7.89 3.61 13.89
CA PRO A 146 -7.30 2.87 12.78
C PRO A 146 -8.36 2.52 11.73
N ALA A 147 -8.01 2.63 10.45
CA ALA A 147 -8.98 2.42 9.37
C ALA A 147 -9.30 0.92 9.18
N PRO A 148 -10.56 0.57 8.84
CA PRO A 148 -10.89 -0.72 8.25
C PRO A 148 -10.36 -0.81 6.81
N THR A 149 -10.53 -1.96 6.17
CA THR A 149 -10.24 -2.13 4.74
C THR A 149 -11.42 -1.64 3.90
N ALA A 150 -11.15 -0.82 2.88
CA ALA A 150 -12.15 -0.39 1.92
C ALA A 150 -12.45 -1.48 0.87
N ASP A 151 -13.66 -1.46 0.31
CA ASP A 151 -14.03 -2.26 -0.85
C ASP A 151 -13.42 -1.64 -2.11
N VAL A 152 -12.49 -2.35 -2.77
CA VAL A 152 -11.77 -1.86 -3.95
C VAL A 152 -12.14 -2.72 -5.17
N PRO A 153 -12.52 -2.12 -6.31
CA PRO A 153 -12.75 -2.86 -7.55
C PRO A 153 -11.54 -3.69 -7.97
N GLY A 154 -11.77 -4.89 -8.50
CA GLY A 154 -10.67 -5.78 -8.93
C GLY A 154 -9.80 -5.20 -10.05
N ASP A 155 -10.37 -4.33 -10.90
CA ASP A 155 -9.70 -3.63 -11.99
C ASP A 155 -9.03 -2.30 -11.56
N ALA A 156 -9.02 -1.99 -10.27
CA ALA A 156 -8.38 -0.78 -9.75
C ALA A 156 -6.85 -0.80 -9.89
N ILE A 157 -6.27 0.41 -9.86
CA ILE A 157 -4.82 0.63 -9.86
C ILE A 157 -4.31 0.78 -8.43
N LEU A 158 -3.28 0.01 -8.09
CA LEU A 158 -2.61 0.06 -6.79
C LEU A 158 -1.57 1.18 -6.74
N SER A 159 -0.73 1.27 -7.77
CA SER A 159 0.37 2.22 -7.82
C SER A 159 0.57 2.83 -9.21
N ARG A 160 1.12 4.05 -9.23
CA ARG A 160 1.49 4.78 -10.44
C ARG A 160 2.86 5.41 -10.30
N HIS A 161 3.63 5.42 -11.38
CA HIS A 161 4.87 6.17 -11.49
C HIS A 161 5.04 6.61 -12.95
N ARG A 162 4.95 7.92 -13.22
CA ARG A 162 4.88 8.44 -14.60
C ARG A 162 3.75 7.75 -15.38
N ASP A 163 4.07 7.13 -16.52
CA ASP A 163 3.13 6.40 -17.38
C ASP A 163 2.93 4.94 -16.95
N ASP A 164 3.72 4.45 -15.98
CA ASP A 164 3.60 3.08 -15.49
C ASP A 164 2.47 2.95 -14.47
N GLU A 165 1.67 1.89 -14.63
CA GLU A 165 0.60 1.52 -13.72
C GLU A 165 0.82 0.10 -13.18
N LEU A 166 0.54 -0.08 -11.90
CA LEU A 166 0.47 -1.38 -11.25
C LEU A 166 -0.98 -1.69 -10.87
N PRO A 167 -1.71 -2.52 -11.62
CA PRO A 167 -3.04 -2.97 -11.25
C PRO A 167 -3.03 -3.83 -9.98
N VAL A 168 -4.11 -3.75 -9.20
CA VAL A 168 -4.29 -4.52 -7.95
C VAL A 168 -4.13 -6.03 -8.17
N LEU A 169 -4.78 -6.59 -9.19
CA LEU A 169 -4.69 -8.03 -9.49
C LEU A 169 -3.29 -8.44 -9.95
N ALA A 170 -2.60 -7.59 -10.71
CA ALA A 170 -1.23 -7.86 -11.13
C ALA A 170 -0.30 -7.91 -9.92
N ALA A 171 -0.43 -6.95 -8.99
CA ALA A 171 0.34 -6.91 -7.75
C ALA A 171 0.13 -8.17 -6.89
N LEU A 172 -1.09 -8.71 -6.87
CA LEU A 172 -1.47 -9.96 -6.19
C LEU A 172 -1.07 -11.24 -6.95
N GLY A 173 -0.42 -11.13 -8.11
CA GLY A 173 0.05 -12.31 -8.86
C GLY A 173 -0.94 -12.88 -9.87
N ALA A 174 -2.11 -12.27 -10.05
CA ALA A 174 -3.14 -12.73 -10.98
C ALA A 174 -3.03 -12.12 -12.40
N SER A 175 -1.83 -11.69 -12.82
CA SER A 175 -1.58 -11.23 -14.20
C SER A 175 -1.20 -12.38 -15.14
N ASP A 176 -1.78 -12.38 -16.34
CA ASP A 176 -1.55 -13.37 -17.40
C ASP A 176 -0.10 -13.39 -17.90
N ASP A 177 0.60 -12.25 -17.89
CA ASP A 177 1.94 -12.10 -18.47
C ASP A 177 3.08 -12.32 -17.44
N HIS A 178 2.73 -12.50 -16.16
CA HIS A 178 3.63 -12.79 -15.01
C HIS A 178 4.76 -11.78 -14.73
N SER A 179 5.13 -10.94 -15.69
CA SER A 179 6.01 -9.80 -15.51
C SER A 179 5.20 -8.65 -14.92
N LEU A 180 5.67 -8.15 -13.78
CA LEU A 180 5.24 -6.85 -13.30
C LEU A 180 6.14 -5.80 -13.95
N PRO A 181 5.60 -4.74 -14.57
CA PRO A 181 6.43 -3.61 -14.90
C PRO A 181 7.07 -3.11 -13.60
N VAL A 182 8.40 -3.06 -13.58
CA VAL A 182 9.15 -2.44 -12.49
C VAL A 182 9.74 -1.18 -13.10
N PRO A 183 9.22 0.00 -12.74
CA PRO A 183 9.71 1.25 -13.28
C PRO A 183 11.20 1.43 -13.00
N ASP A 184 11.88 2.21 -13.85
CA ASP A 184 13.29 2.53 -13.65
C ASP A 184 13.52 3.17 -12.27
N GLY A 185 14.46 2.60 -11.50
CA GLY A 185 14.77 3.03 -10.13
C GLY A 185 13.89 2.41 -9.05
N ALA A 186 12.83 1.68 -9.42
CA ALA A 186 12.05 0.90 -8.47
C ALA A 186 12.67 -0.49 -8.25
N ARG A 187 12.37 -1.07 -7.09
CA ARG A 187 12.47 -2.52 -6.87
C ARG A 187 11.13 -3.08 -6.39
N LEU A 188 11.00 -4.40 -6.42
CA LEU A 188 9.85 -5.08 -5.83
C LEU A 188 10.10 -5.43 -4.37
N VAL A 189 9.11 -5.18 -3.53
CA VAL A 189 9.01 -5.68 -2.15
C VAL A 189 7.78 -6.56 -2.06
N GLU A 190 7.92 -7.75 -1.48
CA GLU A 190 6.81 -8.69 -1.31
C GLU A 190 6.34 -8.72 0.15
N VAL A 191 5.03 -8.64 0.36
CA VAL A 191 4.36 -8.73 1.66
C VAL A 191 3.16 -9.65 1.53
N GLY A 192 3.21 -10.82 2.14
CA GLY A 192 2.08 -11.75 2.18
C GLY A 192 1.51 -12.16 0.80
N GLY A 193 2.35 -12.18 -0.23
CA GLY A 193 1.96 -12.47 -1.62
C GLY A 193 1.60 -11.23 -2.47
N LEU A 194 1.53 -10.04 -1.87
CA LEU A 194 1.38 -8.78 -2.60
C LEU A 194 2.76 -8.21 -2.95
N ARG A 195 2.95 -7.82 -4.21
CA ARG A 195 4.19 -7.19 -4.70
C ARG A 195 4.00 -5.69 -4.86
N LEU A 196 4.86 -4.91 -4.24
CA LEU A 196 4.83 -3.44 -4.18
C LEU A 196 6.06 -2.86 -4.89
N TRP A 197 5.93 -1.67 -5.48
CA TRP A 197 7.09 -0.87 -5.85
C TRP A 197 7.72 -0.22 -4.61
N SER A 198 9.04 -0.09 -4.61
CA SER A 198 9.80 0.62 -3.58
C SER A 198 10.82 1.51 -4.26
N PHE A 199 10.73 2.81 -3.99
CA PHE A 199 11.67 3.85 -4.40
C PHE A 199 12.36 4.35 -3.14
N ASP A 200 13.30 3.57 -2.64
CA ASP A 200 13.96 3.90 -1.38
C ASP A 200 14.78 5.17 -1.49
N ALA A 201 14.78 5.94 -0.40
CA ALA A 201 15.79 6.95 -0.20
C ALA A 201 17.19 6.31 -0.17
N PRO A 202 18.20 6.94 -0.81
CA PRO A 202 19.58 6.45 -0.80
C PRO A 202 20.20 6.41 0.60
#